data_AF-A0A9P4KCL7-F1
#
_entry.id   AF-A0A9P4KCL7-F1
#
_cell.length_a   1.000
_cell.length_b   1.000
_cell.length_c   1.000
_cell.angle_alpha   90.00
_cell.angle_beta   90.00
_cell.angle_gamma   90.00
#
_symmetry.space_group_name_H-M   'P 1'
#
loop_
_entity.id
_entity.type
_entity.pdbx_description
1 polymer ?
#
loop_
_entity_poly.entity_id
_entity_poly.type
_entity_poly.pdbx_seq_one_letter_code
_entity_poly.pdbx_strand_id
1 'polypeptide(L)'
;MSSILSIDPANSVLGVADYYAEAARVKLGGQTAEPLTNMTDKRTRTKLLQRTQAELMLALHDWGMGRGNQAYKGLGSAIDSADVLGLSSGPQNPLPARYQEEDRHLMQAYQQRLCPTRFGEEGEEDYVQAEVERRTFWACFVMDCYLGGAQQRRSKIDKEKIPIQLPMSDQSFAFGKNVKTKLLGESRAEFDARYNAELRQHQLLQERKPINEDRTSDMRKNAMQFTSAKGPLIEIEESEGYHAHWIRAVCVFGKVLAWSCRGGRRTGNADDISAPWDERSRFRQLEIELETFQESLPPDWIYSEGNTSGHKRVGSTTPYVLINVARLLCSVMLHREYLPFIPVSVDKPQGPLDEPTFHADERTPHENAHYWEDSARKCFRAARDIVDLLEACTKANVLPETPLVAFGSWQTAFVGKITCIIVCFWFAKGV
;
A
#
# COMPACT_ATOMS: atom_id res chain seq x y z
N MET A 1 -27.55 33.77 10.87
CA MET A 1 -27.96 32.49 10.27
C MET A 1 -28.60 32.71 8.89
N SER A 2 -27.87 33.29 7.92
CA SER A 2 -28.33 33.35 6.52
C SER A 2 -27.16 33.63 5.58
N SER A 3 -26.23 32.68 5.52
CA SER A 3 -25.23 32.60 4.45
C SER A 3 -24.72 31.16 4.33
N ILE A 4 -25.65 30.21 4.30
CA ILE A 4 -25.35 28.89 3.72
C ILE A 4 -25.52 29.12 2.23
N LEU A 5 -24.39 29.36 1.59
CA LEU A 5 -24.25 29.54 0.15
C LEU A 5 -25.00 28.41 -0.57
N SER A 6 -25.88 28.84 -1.46
CA SER A 6 -26.37 28.07 -2.59
C SER A 6 -25.17 27.52 -3.38
N ILE A 7 -24.72 26.32 -3.04
CA ILE A 7 -23.82 25.56 -3.90
C ILE A 7 -24.70 25.04 -5.03
N ASP A 8 -24.58 25.65 -6.19
CA ASP A 8 -25.11 25.08 -7.43
C ASP A 8 -24.55 23.64 -7.55
N PRO A 9 -25.39 22.59 -7.63
CA PRO A 9 -24.93 21.22 -7.76
C PRO A 9 -23.94 21.02 -8.91
N ALA A 10 -24.06 21.84 -9.98
CA ALA A 10 -23.17 21.86 -11.13
C ALA A 10 -21.77 22.42 -10.85
N ASN A 11 -21.56 23.12 -9.72
CA ASN A 11 -20.28 23.72 -9.30
C ASN A 11 -19.70 23.11 -8.01
N SER A 12 -20.23 21.97 -7.56
CA SER A 12 -19.62 21.23 -6.44
C SER A 12 -18.38 20.46 -6.91
N VAL A 13 -17.33 20.38 -6.08
CA VAL A 13 -16.11 19.60 -6.39
C VAL A 13 -16.45 18.14 -6.74
N LEU A 14 -17.45 17.57 -6.08
CA LEU A 14 -17.96 16.22 -6.37
C LEU A 14 -18.65 16.15 -7.73
N GLY A 15 -19.49 17.13 -8.08
CA GLY A 15 -20.13 17.19 -9.39
C GLY A 15 -19.12 17.34 -10.53
N VAL A 16 -18.05 18.12 -10.31
CA VAL A 16 -16.93 18.25 -11.26
C VAL A 16 -16.18 16.92 -11.41
N ALA A 17 -15.93 16.21 -10.30
CA ALA A 17 -15.28 14.89 -10.33
C ALA A 17 -16.14 13.85 -11.09
N ASP A 18 -17.45 13.79 -10.81
CA ASP A 18 -18.38 12.90 -11.51
C ASP A 18 -18.45 13.23 -13.01
N TYR A 19 -18.46 14.52 -13.39
CA TYR A 19 -18.43 14.95 -14.79
C TYR A 19 -17.19 14.46 -15.52
N TYR A 20 -15.99 14.67 -14.95
CA TYR A 20 -14.74 14.21 -15.57
C TYR A 20 -14.61 12.69 -15.60
N ALA A 21 -15.12 12.00 -14.57
CA ALA A 21 -15.17 10.55 -14.56
C ALA A 21 -16.04 10.02 -15.71
N GLU A 22 -17.20 10.63 -15.94
CA GLU A 22 -18.07 10.22 -17.04
C GLU A 22 -17.46 10.54 -18.40
N ALA A 23 -16.86 11.71 -18.57
CA ALA A 23 -16.13 12.06 -19.79
C ALA A 23 -14.98 11.07 -20.08
N ALA A 24 -14.24 10.65 -19.06
CA ALA A 24 -13.19 9.65 -19.19
C ALA A 24 -13.75 8.28 -19.59
N ARG A 25 -14.87 7.83 -19.01
CA ARG A 25 -15.55 6.58 -19.40
C ARG A 25 -15.99 6.60 -20.86
N VAL A 26 -16.63 7.68 -21.32
CA VAL A 26 -17.04 7.83 -22.71
C VAL A 26 -15.84 7.71 -23.65
N LYS A 27 -14.73 8.37 -23.31
CA LYS A 27 -13.49 8.31 -24.10
C LYS A 27 -12.88 6.91 -24.12
N LEU A 28 -12.90 6.19 -23.00
CA LEU A 28 -12.40 4.82 -22.90
C LEU A 28 -13.30 3.81 -23.63
N GLY A 29 -14.62 4.02 -23.63
CA GLY A 29 -15.59 3.18 -24.34
C GLY A 29 -15.62 3.42 -25.84
N GLY A 30 -15.34 4.64 -26.30
CA GLY A 30 -15.27 5.01 -27.72
C GLY A 30 -13.99 4.57 -28.43
N GLN A 31 -12.96 4.16 -27.70
CA GLN A 31 -11.78 3.50 -28.27
C GLN A 31 -12.17 2.05 -28.60
N THR A 32 -12.61 1.79 -29.82
CA THR A 32 -12.68 0.41 -30.35
C THR A 32 -11.35 -0.27 -30.07
N ALA A 33 -11.38 -1.45 -29.44
CA ALA A 33 -10.19 -2.21 -29.07
C ALA A 33 -9.28 -2.36 -30.31
N GLU A 34 -8.25 -1.51 -30.42
CA GLU A 34 -7.17 -1.72 -31.37
C GLU A 34 -6.63 -3.13 -31.06
N PRO A 35 -6.52 -4.02 -32.07
CA PRO A 35 -6.01 -5.36 -31.85
C PRO A 35 -4.68 -5.27 -31.07
N LEU A 36 -4.56 -6.02 -29.97
CA LEU A 36 -3.35 -6.12 -29.14
C LEU A 36 -2.25 -6.91 -29.88
N THR A 37 -1.93 -6.50 -31.11
CA THR A 37 -1.16 -7.29 -32.07
C THR A 37 0.35 -7.09 -31.96
N ASN A 38 0.82 -6.02 -31.32
CA ASN A 38 2.24 -5.84 -31.04
C ASN A 38 2.54 -4.98 -29.80
N MET A 39 2.80 -5.62 -28.66
CA MET A 39 3.21 -4.95 -27.41
C MET A 39 4.67 -4.44 -27.41
N THR A 40 5.44 -4.72 -28.47
CA THR A 40 6.78 -4.15 -28.64
C THR A 40 6.75 -2.73 -29.23
N ASP A 41 5.62 -2.31 -29.83
CA ASP A 41 5.45 -0.94 -30.32
C ASP A 41 5.29 0.04 -29.13
N LYS A 42 6.22 0.99 -29.02
CA LYS A 42 6.25 1.99 -27.94
C LYS A 42 4.94 2.79 -27.90
N ARG A 43 4.35 3.15 -29.05
CA ARG A 43 3.12 3.95 -29.10
C ARG A 43 1.93 3.18 -28.54
N THR A 44 1.75 1.93 -28.96
CA THR A 44 0.69 1.03 -28.49
C THR A 44 0.82 0.78 -26.99
N ARG A 45 2.04 0.48 -26.52
CA ARG A 45 2.34 0.32 -25.08
C ARG A 45 1.98 1.56 -24.28
N THR A 46 2.37 2.76 -24.73
CA THR A 46 2.06 4.03 -24.06
C THR A 46 0.55 4.29 -24.00
N LYS A 47 -0.18 4.05 -25.09
CA LYS A 47 -1.65 4.20 -25.10
C LYS A 47 -2.31 3.27 -24.07
N LEU A 48 -1.90 2.00 -24.01
CA LEU A 48 -2.46 1.04 -23.07
C LEU A 48 -2.09 1.40 -21.62
N LEU A 49 -0.87 1.88 -21.37
CA LEU A 49 -0.47 2.36 -20.04
C LEU A 49 -1.33 3.53 -19.57
N GLN A 50 -1.58 4.52 -20.44
CA GLN A 50 -2.47 5.65 -20.14
C GLN A 50 -3.90 5.19 -19.89
N ARG A 51 -4.38 4.19 -20.64
CA ARG A 51 -5.67 3.55 -20.40
C ARG A 51 -5.73 2.87 -19.03
N THR A 52 -4.73 2.07 -18.67
CA THR A 52 -4.63 1.44 -17.35
C THR A 52 -4.67 2.47 -16.23
N GLN A 53 -3.92 3.57 -16.38
CA GLN A 53 -3.91 4.68 -15.41
C GLN A 53 -5.29 5.36 -15.30
N ALA A 54 -5.98 5.58 -16.42
CA ALA A 54 -7.33 6.14 -16.40
C ALA A 54 -8.35 5.19 -15.74
N GLU A 55 -8.28 3.89 -16.02
CA GLU A 55 -9.12 2.86 -15.38
C GLU A 55 -8.89 2.81 -13.87
N LEU A 56 -7.64 2.93 -13.41
CA LEU A 56 -7.32 3.05 -11.97
C LEU A 56 -7.91 4.29 -11.32
N MET A 57 -7.78 5.46 -11.98
CA MET A 57 -8.35 6.71 -11.47
C MET A 57 -9.88 6.63 -11.35
N LEU A 58 -10.55 5.99 -12.32
CA LEU A 58 -11.98 5.74 -12.27
C LEU A 58 -12.37 4.77 -11.16
N ALA A 59 -11.59 3.71 -10.94
CA ALA A 59 -11.82 2.77 -9.84
C ALA A 59 -11.69 3.45 -8.47
N LEU A 60 -10.69 4.32 -8.29
CA LEU A 60 -10.52 5.14 -7.09
C LEU A 60 -11.70 6.09 -6.88
N HIS A 61 -12.13 6.77 -7.94
CA HIS A 61 -13.29 7.65 -7.89
C HIS A 61 -14.57 6.91 -7.48
N ASP A 62 -14.87 5.78 -8.12
CA ASP A 62 -16.06 4.98 -7.77
C ASP A 62 -16.00 4.43 -6.36
N TRP A 63 -14.80 4.08 -5.87
CA TRP A 63 -14.63 3.69 -4.47
C TRP A 63 -14.93 4.85 -3.53
N GLY A 64 -14.39 6.05 -3.80
CA GLY A 64 -14.66 7.26 -3.01
C GLY A 64 -16.12 7.69 -3.01
N MET A 65 -16.86 7.43 -4.09
CA MET A 65 -18.29 7.70 -4.21
C MET A 65 -19.19 6.59 -3.62
N GLY A 66 -18.61 5.59 -2.93
CA GLY A 66 -19.36 4.48 -2.35
C GLY A 66 -19.88 3.45 -3.35
N ARG A 67 -19.49 3.53 -4.63
CA ARG A 67 -19.88 2.62 -5.72
C ARG A 67 -18.96 1.39 -5.77
N GLY A 68 -18.83 0.68 -4.65
CA GLY A 68 -17.83 -0.38 -4.45
C GLY A 68 -17.85 -1.52 -5.50
N ASN A 69 -19.02 -1.92 -6.00
CA ASN A 69 -19.11 -2.94 -7.05
C ASN A 69 -18.58 -2.45 -8.40
N GLN A 70 -18.80 -1.17 -8.74
CA GLN A 70 -18.26 -0.57 -9.96
C GLN A 70 -16.74 -0.43 -9.83
N ALA A 71 -16.26 0.07 -8.69
CA ALA A 71 -14.84 0.18 -8.39
C ALA A 71 -14.11 -1.18 -8.51
N TYR A 72 -14.68 -2.25 -7.95
CA TYR A 72 -14.07 -3.59 -8.03
C TYR A 72 -13.99 -4.14 -9.45
N LYS A 73 -15.02 -3.89 -10.28
CA LYS A 73 -15.00 -4.27 -11.70
C LYS A 73 -13.99 -3.44 -12.49
N GLY A 74 -13.98 -2.12 -12.29
CA GLY A 74 -13.03 -1.20 -12.92
C GLY A 74 -11.58 -1.53 -12.58
N LEU A 75 -11.30 -1.86 -11.32
CA LEU A 75 -9.99 -2.34 -10.88
C LEU A 75 -9.58 -3.63 -11.60
N GLY A 76 -10.53 -4.56 -11.83
CA GLY A 76 -10.27 -5.77 -12.62
C GLY A 76 -9.75 -5.45 -14.02
N SER A 77 -10.44 -4.56 -14.73
CA SER A 77 -10.01 -4.09 -16.06
C SER A 77 -8.60 -3.49 -16.04
N ALA A 78 -8.29 -2.67 -15.03
CA ALA A 78 -6.98 -2.06 -14.90
C ALA A 78 -5.88 -3.10 -14.64
N ILE A 79 -6.14 -4.10 -13.79
CA ILE A 79 -5.19 -5.18 -13.51
C ILE A 79 -4.97 -6.04 -14.75
N ASP A 80 -6.04 -6.42 -15.46
CA ASP A 80 -5.93 -7.19 -16.70
C ASP A 80 -5.09 -6.43 -17.74
N SER A 81 -5.31 -5.10 -17.87
CA SER A 81 -4.51 -4.24 -18.75
C SER A 81 -3.05 -4.12 -18.31
N ALA A 82 -2.79 -4.08 -16.99
CA ALA A 82 -1.44 -4.08 -16.43
C ALA A 82 -0.71 -5.41 -16.68
N ASP A 83 -1.43 -6.54 -16.65
CA ASP A 83 -0.86 -7.86 -16.94
C ASP A 83 -0.56 -8.03 -18.43
N VAL A 84 -1.41 -7.52 -19.34
CA VAL A 84 -1.11 -7.44 -20.77
C VAL A 84 0.17 -6.63 -21.04
N LEU A 85 0.39 -5.57 -20.26
CA LEU A 85 1.61 -4.76 -20.29
C LEU A 85 2.82 -5.43 -19.62
N GLY A 86 2.64 -6.55 -18.91
CA GLY A 86 3.68 -7.22 -18.14
C GLY A 86 4.19 -6.40 -16.95
N LEU A 87 3.41 -5.44 -16.43
CA LEU A 87 3.86 -4.55 -15.36
C LEU A 87 4.15 -5.31 -14.05
N SER A 88 3.43 -6.42 -13.83
CA SER A 88 3.56 -7.33 -12.68
C SER A 88 4.79 -8.23 -12.73
N SER A 89 5.45 -8.34 -13.88
CA SER A 89 6.55 -9.30 -14.10
C SER A 89 7.93 -8.69 -13.87
N GLY A 90 8.06 -7.38 -14.11
CA GLY A 90 9.32 -6.66 -13.97
C GLY A 90 10.40 -7.10 -14.97
N PRO A 91 11.59 -6.47 -14.93
CA PRO A 91 12.71 -6.86 -15.78
C PRO A 91 13.16 -8.31 -15.52
N GLN A 92 13.91 -8.88 -16.45
CA GLN A 92 14.49 -10.24 -16.36
C GLN A 92 15.61 -10.31 -15.30
N ASN A 93 15.26 -10.13 -14.03
CA ASN A 93 16.18 -10.09 -12.91
C ASN A 93 16.09 -11.39 -12.10
N PRO A 94 17.19 -11.82 -11.45
CA PRO A 94 17.16 -12.95 -10.52
C PRO A 94 16.09 -12.75 -9.45
N LEU A 95 15.39 -13.83 -9.11
CA LEU A 95 14.36 -13.83 -8.07
C LEU A 95 14.94 -14.37 -6.75
N PRO A 96 14.56 -13.83 -5.58
CA PRO A 96 15.01 -14.32 -4.28
C PRO A 96 14.65 -15.78 -4.02
N ALA A 97 15.44 -16.43 -3.17
CA ALA A 97 15.30 -17.86 -2.85
C ALA A 97 14.00 -18.22 -2.10
N ARG A 98 13.32 -17.24 -1.48
CA ARG A 98 12.01 -17.44 -0.82
C ARG A 98 10.91 -17.94 -1.76
N TYR A 99 11.02 -17.62 -3.04
CA TYR A 99 10.09 -18.13 -4.04
C TYR A 99 10.40 -19.59 -4.30
N GLN A 100 9.38 -20.44 -4.40
CA GLN A 100 9.57 -21.84 -4.78
C GLN A 100 10.27 -21.94 -6.13
N GLU A 101 11.07 -22.99 -6.33
CA GLU A 101 11.87 -23.14 -7.55
C GLU A 101 11.00 -23.19 -8.82
N GLU A 102 9.86 -23.87 -8.75
CA GLU A 102 8.87 -23.92 -9.83
C GLU A 102 8.31 -22.53 -10.17
N ASP A 103 7.94 -21.76 -9.15
CA ASP A 103 7.47 -20.37 -9.31
C ASP A 103 8.55 -19.50 -9.95
N ARG A 104 9.82 -19.63 -9.52
CA ARG A 104 10.94 -18.87 -10.09
C ARG A 104 11.12 -19.19 -11.58
N HIS A 105 11.09 -20.47 -11.97
CA HIS A 105 11.20 -20.88 -13.36
C HIS A 105 10.05 -20.35 -14.21
N LEU A 106 8.81 -20.44 -13.70
CA LEU A 106 7.63 -19.93 -14.39
C LEU A 106 7.71 -18.40 -14.59
N MET A 107 8.05 -17.66 -13.54
CA MET A 107 8.18 -16.20 -13.57
C MET A 107 9.30 -15.77 -14.53
N GLN A 108 10.46 -16.43 -14.52
CA GLN A 108 11.55 -16.14 -15.45
C GLN A 108 11.14 -16.40 -16.91
N ALA A 109 10.45 -17.51 -17.19
CA ALA A 109 9.92 -17.78 -18.52
C ALA A 109 8.86 -16.76 -18.97
N TYR A 110 8.09 -16.20 -18.04
CA TYR A 110 7.14 -15.12 -18.33
C TYR A 110 7.86 -13.80 -18.63
N GLN A 111 8.86 -13.42 -17.81
CA GLN A 111 9.71 -12.25 -18.03
C GLN A 111 10.44 -12.31 -19.38
N GLN A 112 10.95 -13.49 -19.77
CA GLN A 112 11.60 -13.68 -21.07
C GLN A 112 10.67 -13.45 -22.26
N ARG A 113 9.38 -13.76 -22.13
CA ARG A 113 8.38 -13.60 -23.20
C ARG A 113 7.87 -12.16 -23.32
N LEU A 114 7.72 -11.46 -22.20
CA LEU A 114 6.99 -10.18 -22.15
C LEU A 114 7.89 -8.97 -21.98
N CYS A 115 9.06 -9.15 -21.36
CA CYS A 115 10.01 -8.07 -21.17
C CYS A 115 11.11 -8.18 -22.23
N PRO A 116 11.24 -7.18 -23.13
CA PRO A 116 12.40 -7.14 -24.01
C PRO A 116 13.66 -7.14 -23.15
N THR A 117 14.67 -7.89 -23.57
CA THR A 117 16.01 -7.81 -22.99
C THR A 117 16.51 -6.38 -23.14
N ARG A 118 16.42 -5.58 -22.07
CA ARG A 118 16.96 -4.22 -22.02
C ARG A 118 18.48 -4.30 -21.89
N PHE A 119 19.15 -4.60 -22.99
CA PHE A 119 20.62 -4.60 -23.07
C PHE A 119 21.05 -3.49 -24.03
N GLY A 120 21.15 -2.28 -23.51
CA GLY A 120 21.58 -1.08 -24.24
C GLY A 120 21.52 0.13 -23.31
N GLU A 121 22.35 1.14 -23.56
CA GLU A 121 22.51 2.35 -22.76
C GLU A 121 21.15 2.95 -22.35
N GLU A 122 20.74 2.73 -21.10
CA GLU A 122 19.48 3.24 -20.55
C GLU A 122 19.65 4.73 -20.23
N GLY A 123 18.92 5.57 -20.96
CA GLY A 123 18.89 7.01 -20.71
C GLY A 123 18.01 7.36 -19.51
N GLU A 124 18.13 8.60 -19.02
CA GLU A 124 17.28 9.12 -17.94
C GLU A 124 15.78 8.90 -18.20
N GLU A 125 15.32 9.09 -19.45
CA GLU A 125 13.93 8.88 -19.86
C GLU A 125 13.47 7.41 -19.72
N ASP A 126 14.38 6.45 -19.94
CA ASP A 126 14.04 5.02 -19.84
C ASP A 126 13.84 4.59 -18.38
N TYR A 127 14.63 5.16 -17.46
CA TYR A 127 14.46 4.95 -16.02
C TYR A 127 13.16 5.58 -15.52
N VAL A 128 12.84 6.80 -15.97
CA VAL A 128 11.56 7.46 -15.66
C VAL A 128 10.41 6.60 -16.16
N GLN A 129 10.43 6.16 -17.41
CA GLN A 129 9.36 5.34 -17.97
C GLN A 129 9.21 3.99 -17.24
N ALA A 130 10.31 3.33 -16.89
CA ALA A 130 10.28 2.10 -16.10
C ALA A 130 9.64 2.32 -14.72
N GLU A 131 9.91 3.47 -14.09
CA GLU A 131 9.33 3.82 -12.81
C GLU A 131 7.86 4.19 -12.90
N VAL A 132 7.42 4.87 -13.97
CA VAL A 132 5.99 5.12 -14.23
C VAL A 132 5.22 3.80 -14.33
N GLU A 133 5.77 2.83 -15.05
CA GLU A 133 5.21 1.48 -15.17
C GLU A 133 5.16 0.77 -13.81
N ARG A 134 6.25 0.81 -13.05
CA ARG A 134 6.35 0.22 -11.70
C ARG A 134 5.31 0.84 -10.75
N ARG A 135 5.23 2.16 -10.69
CA ARG A 135 4.27 2.90 -9.84
C ARG A 135 2.83 2.64 -10.27
N THR A 136 2.57 2.46 -11.56
CA THR A 136 1.23 2.09 -12.07
C THR A 136 0.79 0.72 -11.56
N PHE A 137 1.67 -0.29 -11.60
CA PHE A 137 1.36 -1.59 -11.00
C PHE A 137 1.13 -1.49 -9.48
N TRP A 138 2.01 -0.78 -8.76
CA TRP A 138 1.84 -0.64 -7.31
C TRP A 138 0.57 0.14 -6.93
N ALA A 139 0.08 1.03 -7.80
CA ALA A 139 -1.23 1.64 -7.64
C ALA A 139 -2.38 0.62 -7.81
N CYS A 140 -2.28 -0.32 -8.76
CA CYS A 140 -3.20 -1.47 -8.83
C CYS A 140 -3.19 -2.27 -7.53
N PHE A 141 -1.99 -2.57 -7.00
CA PHE A 141 -1.82 -3.31 -5.75
C PHE A 141 -2.46 -2.59 -4.54
N VAL A 142 -2.24 -1.28 -4.41
CA VAL A 142 -2.83 -0.46 -3.35
C VAL A 142 -4.36 -0.52 -3.43
N MET A 143 -4.93 -0.36 -4.63
CA MET A 143 -6.38 -0.45 -4.83
C MET A 143 -6.93 -1.86 -4.56
N ASP A 144 -6.21 -2.92 -4.92
CA ASP A 144 -6.60 -4.29 -4.61
C ASP A 144 -6.56 -4.58 -3.11
N CYS A 145 -5.66 -3.96 -2.36
CA CYS A 145 -5.66 -4.05 -0.90
C CYS A 145 -6.91 -3.42 -0.27
N TYR A 146 -7.43 -2.33 -0.85
CA TYR A 146 -8.68 -1.72 -0.38
C TYR A 146 -9.93 -2.50 -0.78
N LEU A 147 -9.98 -3.00 -2.02
CA LEU A 147 -11.20 -3.57 -2.59
C LEU A 147 -11.27 -5.10 -2.48
N GLY A 148 -10.14 -5.79 -2.51
CA GLY A 148 -10.04 -7.25 -2.50
C GLY A 148 -10.22 -7.88 -1.13
N GLY A 149 -10.10 -7.12 -0.04
CA GLY A 149 -10.38 -7.57 1.33
C GLY A 149 -11.82 -7.30 1.80
N ALA A 150 -12.53 -6.38 1.13
CA ALA A 150 -13.86 -5.94 1.56
C ALA A 150 -14.99 -6.85 1.04
N GLN A 151 -16.05 -7.04 1.83
CA GLN A 151 -17.33 -7.62 1.39
C GLN A 151 -17.22 -8.98 0.66
N GLN A 152 -16.42 -9.92 1.17
CA GLN A 152 -16.22 -11.26 0.56
C GLN A 152 -15.64 -11.25 -0.87
N ARG A 153 -15.10 -10.12 -1.33
CA ARG A 153 -14.36 -10.07 -2.59
C ARG A 153 -13.05 -10.84 -2.44
N ARG A 154 -12.52 -11.30 -3.58
CA ARG A 154 -11.18 -11.90 -3.66
C ARG A 154 -10.18 -10.85 -4.09
N SER A 155 -9.00 -10.89 -3.49
CA SER A 155 -7.82 -10.17 -4.03
C SER A 155 -7.59 -10.66 -5.45
N LYS A 156 -7.29 -9.72 -6.35
CA LYS A 156 -6.94 -9.99 -7.74
C LYS A 156 -5.44 -10.20 -7.90
N ILE A 157 -4.63 -9.59 -7.04
CA ILE A 157 -3.17 -9.71 -7.02
C ILE A 157 -2.76 -10.64 -5.88
N ASP A 158 -1.95 -11.64 -6.19
CA ASP A 158 -1.25 -12.47 -5.19
C ASP A 158 -0.15 -11.62 -4.54
N LYS A 159 -0.29 -11.35 -3.23
CA LYS A 159 0.57 -10.38 -2.52
C LYS A 159 1.92 -10.98 -2.16
N GLU A 160 1.98 -12.31 -2.12
CA GLU A 160 3.12 -13.12 -1.77
C GLU A 160 4.03 -13.34 -2.99
N LYS A 161 3.48 -13.20 -4.22
CA LYS A 161 4.16 -13.51 -5.49
C LYS A 161 4.37 -12.30 -6.41
N ILE A 162 5.00 -11.24 -5.90
CA ILE A 162 5.30 -10.01 -6.67
C ILE A 162 6.81 -9.91 -6.98
N PRO A 163 7.26 -10.16 -8.23
CA PRO A 163 8.67 -10.17 -8.60
C PRO A 163 9.27 -8.79 -8.90
N ILE A 164 8.53 -7.69 -8.67
CA ILE A 164 8.98 -6.35 -9.02
C ILE A 164 9.44 -5.55 -7.79
N GLN A 165 10.44 -4.69 -8.01
CA GLN A 165 10.96 -3.81 -6.96
C GLN A 165 9.89 -2.83 -6.48
N LEU A 166 9.98 -2.41 -5.22
CA LEU A 166 9.20 -1.31 -4.66
C LEU A 166 9.55 0.00 -5.39
N PRO A 167 8.65 1.00 -5.43
CA PRO A 167 8.95 2.30 -6.04
C PRO A 167 10.14 2.98 -5.37
N MET A 168 10.92 3.71 -6.16
CA MET A 168 11.99 4.57 -5.65
C MET A 168 11.45 5.88 -5.06
N SER A 169 12.33 6.65 -4.43
CA SER A 169 12.05 7.98 -3.91
C SER A 169 11.61 8.96 -5.01
N ASP A 170 10.81 9.95 -4.63
CA ASP A 170 10.38 10.99 -5.58
C ASP A 170 11.54 11.84 -6.08
N GLN A 171 12.59 11.98 -5.28
CA GLN A 171 13.80 12.66 -5.72
C GLN A 171 14.48 11.87 -6.84
N SER A 172 14.71 10.57 -6.66
CA SER A 172 15.35 9.76 -7.70
C SER A 172 14.49 9.62 -8.95
N PHE A 173 13.15 9.61 -8.80
CA PHE A 173 12.22 9.69 -9.91
C PHE A 173 12.29 11.01 -10.69
N ALA A 174 12.29 12.14 -10.00
CA ALA A 174 12.33 13.46 -10.63
C ALA A 174 13.61 13.69 -11.46
N PHE A 175 14.72 13.03 -11.10
CA PHE A 175 16.01 13.13 -11.79
C PHE A 175 16.33 11.92 -12.67
N GLY A 176 15.37 11.03 -12.95
CA GLY A 176 15.56 9.89 -13.85
C GLY A 176 16.73 8.98 -13.48
N LYS A 177 16.94 8.73 -12.18
CA LYS A 177 18.09 7.95 -11.70
C LYS A 177 17.85 6.45 -11.86
N ASN A 178 18.92 5.71 -12.15
CA ASN A 178 18.91 4.25 -12.04
C ASN A 178 18.94 3.84 -10.57
N VAL A 179 17.87 3.23 -10.07
CA VAL A 179 17.74 2.84 -8.66
C VAL A 179 17.35 1.37 -8.52
N LYS A 180 18.00 0.68 -7.57
CA LYS A 180 17.63 -0.64 -7.07
C LYS A 180 17.01 -0.52 -5.69
N THR A 181 15.86 -1.17 -5.51
CA THR A 181 15.10 -1.20 -4.27
C THR A 181 14.74 -2.65 -3.90
N LYS A 182 14.26 -2.85 -2.68
CA LYS A 182 13.76 -4.15 -2.22
C LYS A 182 12.50 -4.57 -2.96
N LEU A 183 12.26 -5.88 -3.09
CA LEU A 183 10.92 -6.40 -3.37
C LEU A 183 10.05 -6.29 -2.10
N LEU A 184 8.73 -6.40 -2.24
CA LEU A 184 7.85 -6.45 -1.06
C LEU A 184 8.18 -7.67 -0.19
N GLY A 185 8.40 -7.46 1.10
CA GLY A 185 8.77 -8.48 2.09
C GLY A 185 10.19 -9.03 1.97
N GLU A 186 11.06 -8.42 1.14
CA GLU A 186 12.44 -8.90 0.95
C GLU A 186 13.34 -8.46 2.11
N SER A 187 14.06 -9.41 2.68
CA SER A 187 15.07 -9.14 3.69
C SER A 187 16.32 -8.51 3.09
N ARG A 188 17.18 -7.92 3.93
CA ARG A 188 18.45 -7.33 3.47
C ARG A 188 19.35 -8.37 2.79
N ALA A 189 19.50 -9.55 3.40
CA ALA A 189 20.33 -10.61 2.84
C ALA A 189 19.83 -11.11 1.47
N GLU A 190 18.51 -11.20 1.29
CA GLU A 190 17.90 -11.58 0.01
C GLU A 190 18.14 -10.53 -1.07
N PHE A 191 17.99 -9.24 -0.73
CA PHE A 191 18.30 -8.14 -1.63
C PHE A 191 19.77 -8.20 -2.09
N ASP A 192 20.71 -8.34 -1.16
CA ASP A 192 22.14 -8.39 -1.46
C ASP A 192 22.46 -9.59 -2.37
N ALA A 193 21.87 -10.76 -2.09
CA ALA A 193 22.04 -11.95 -2.93
C ALA A 193 21.50 -11.75 -4.35
N ARG A 194 20.30 -11.17 -4.48
CA ARG A 194 19.68 -10.86 -5.78
C ARG A 194 20.50 -9.84 -6.57
N TYR A 195 20.89 -8.75 -5.93
CA TYR A 195 21.68 -7.69 -6.56
C TYR A 195 23.05 -8.21 -7.03
N ASN A 196 23.73 -9.03 -6.22
CA ASN A 196 24.99 -9.67 -6.61
C ASN A 196 24.82 -10.68 -7.77
N ALA A 197 23.67 -11.37 -7.84
CA ALA A 197 23.36 -12.24 -8.98
C ALA A 197 23.12 -11.41 -10.26
N GLU A 198 22.43 -10.28 -10.16
CA GLU A 198 22.17 -9.36 -11.28
C GLU A 198 23.49 -8.78 -11.82
N LEU A 199 24.39 -8.33 -10.94
CA LEU A 199 25.72 -7.83 -11.33
C LEU A 199 26.55 -8.90 -12.06
N ARG A 200 26.54 -10.15 -11.58
CA ARG A 200 27.23 -11.27 -12.24
C ARG A 200 26.66 -11.54 -13.62
N GLN A 201 25.34 -11.54 -13.78
CA GLN A 201 24.72 -11.70 -15.10
C GLN A 201 25.13 -10.58 -16.06
N HIS A 202 25.16 -9.34 -15.59
CA HIS A 202 25.58 -8.20 -16.40
C HIS A 202 27.05 -8.28 -16.83
N GLN A 203 27.96 -8.69 -15.94
CA GLN A 203 29.38 -8.93 -16.26
C GLN A 203 29.55 -9.99 -17.36
N LEU A 204 28.87 -11.15 -17.20
CA LEU A 204 28.93 -12.24 -18.19
C LEU A 204 28.42 -11.81 -19.58
N LEU A 205 27.44 -10.91 -19.63
CA LEU A 205 26.92 -10.39 -20.91
C LEU A 205 27.86 -9.37 -21.55
N GLN A 206 28.57 -8.56 -20.75
CA GLN A 206 29.59 -7.64 -21.26
C GLN A 206 30.79 -8.39 -21.85
N GLU A 207 31.24 -9.46 -21.19
CA GLU A 207 32.33 -10.32 -21.68
C GLU A 207 32.01 -11.04 -22.99
N ARG A 208 30.72 -11.24 -23.31
CA ARG A 208 30.25 -11.89 -24.54
C ARG A 208 30.19 -10.96 -25.76
N LYS A 209 30.37 -9.64 -25.62
CA LYS A 209 30.37 -8.72 -26.77
C LYS A 209 31.67 -8.89 -27.58
N PRO A 210 31.61 -9.22 -28.88
CA PRO A 210 32.81 -9.40 -29.70
C PRO A 210 33.59 -8.07 -29.86
N ILE A 211 34.92 -8.16 -29.87
CA ILE A 211 35.89 -7.05 -29.82
C ILE A 211 35.91 -6.13 -31.07
N ASN A 212 35.03 -6.33 -32.07
CA ASN A 212 35.07 -5.55 -33.32
C ASN A 212 33.80 -4.71 -33.51
N GLU A 213 33.84 -3.46 -33.04
CA GLU A 213 33.05 -2.36 -33.61
C GLU A 213 33.75 -1.00 -33.34
N ASP A 214 34.42 -0.55 -34.40
CA ASP A 214 34.87 0.80 -34.79
C ASP A 214 35.27 1.88 -33.74
N ARG A 215 36.52 2.35 -33.90
CA ARG A 215 37.22 3.40 -33.14
C ARG A 215 36.67 4.82 -33.34
N THR A 216 35.51 4.99 -33.96
CA THR A 216 34.87 6.28 -34.22
C THR A 216 33.84 6.67 -33.14
N SER A 217 33.49 5.76 -32.23
CA SER A 217 32.57 6.01 -31.11
C SER A 217 33.22 6.67 -29.87
N ASP A 218 34.55 6.77 -29.83
CA ASP A 218 35.29 7.16 -28.63
C ASP A 218 35.16 8.64 -28.25
N MET A 219 34.85 9.54 -29.19
CA MET A 219 34.58 10.95 -28.85
C MET A 219 33.19 11.19 -28.23
N ARG A 220 32.19 10.34 -28.51
CA ARG A 220 30.86 10.43 -27.84
C ARG A 220 30.88 9.79 -26.45
N LYS A 221 31.65 8.70 -26.27
CA LYS A 221 31.83 8.04 -24.97
C LYS A 221 32.42 8.98 -23.89
N ASN A 222 33.31 9.89 -24.27
CA ASN A 222 33.93 10.82 -23.32
C ASN A 222 32.99 11.95 -22.85
N ALA A 223 31.99 12.35 -23.64
CA ALA A 223 31.00 13.36 -23.21
C ALA A 223 29.94 12.77 -22.26
N MET A 224 29.70 11.46 -22.32
CA MET A 224 28.74 10.71 -21.48
C MET A 224 29.36 10.15 -20.19
N GLN A 225 30.69 10.15 -20.10
CA GLN A 225 31.43 9.69 -18.92
C GLN A 225 31.19 10.56 -17.68
N PHE A 226 30.68 11.78 -17.84
CA PHE A 226 30.39 12.68 -16.71
C PHE A 226 29.02 12.43 -16.04
N THR A 227 28.13 11.62 -16.62
CA THR A 227 26.82 11.28 -16.00
C THR A 227 26.67 9.80 -15.62
N SER A 228 27.43 8.89 -16.22
CA SER A 228 27.32 7.42 -16.02
C SER A 228 28.40 6.79 -15.10
N ALA A 229 29.23 7.57 -14.41
CA ALA A 229 30.39 7.05 -13.67
C ALA A 229 30.07 6.35 -12.32
N LYS A 230 28.81 6.30 -11.88
CA LYS A 230 28.39 5.55 -10.68
C LYS A 230 27.33 4.55 -11.10
N GLY A 231 27.47 3.29 -10.67
CA GLY A 231 26.48 2.24 -10.89
C GLY A 231 25.10 2.61 -10.32
N PRO A 232 24.10 1.70 -10.38
CA PRO A 232 22.77 2.01 -9.89
C PRO A 232 22.81 2.45 -8.43
N LEU A 233 22.03 3.47 -8.08
CA LEU A 233 21.83 3.84 -6.70
C LEU A 233 21.04 2.74 -5.98
N ILE A 234 21.29 2.60 -4.69
CA ILE A 234 20.61 1.64 -3.84
C ILE A 234 19.76 2.45 -2.86
N GLU A 235 18.45 2.27 -2.91
CA GLU A 235 17.49 2.87 -1.98
C GLU A 235 16.79 1.77 -1.19
N ILE A 236 17.36 1.44 -0.04
CA ILE A 236 16.87 0.44 0.91
C ILE A 236 17.00 0.97 2.33
N GLU A 237 16.16 0.48 3.25
CA GLU A 237 16.15 0.91 4.66
C GLU A 237 16.01 2.44 4.78
N GLU A 238 16.95 3.14 5.42
CA GLU A 238 16.89 4.58 5.70
C GLU A 238 16.79 5.47 4.45
N SER A 239 17.16 4.94 3.28
CA SER A 239 17.12 5.64 2.00
C SER A 239 15.85 5.40 1.19
N GLU A 240 14.91 4.60 1.70
CA GLU A 240 13.64 4.32 1.02
C GLU A 240 12.71 5.54 0.98
N GLY A 241 12.01 5.70 -0.13
CA GLY A 241 10.99 6.74 -0.27
C GLY A 241 9.64 6.39 0.36
N TYR A 242 8.80 7.40 0.56
CA TYR A 242 7.45 7.24 1.13
C TYR A 242 6.59 6.19 0.42
N HIS A 243 6.70 6.07 -0.90
CA HIS A 243 5.92 5.12 -1.70
C HIS A 243 6.14 3.66 -1.28
N ALA A 244 7.39 3.28 -1.00
CA ALA A 244 7.71 1.93 -0.55
C ALA A 244 7.08 1.61 0.82
N HIS A 245 7.19 2.54 1.78
CA HIS A 245 6.58 2.39 3.10
C HIS A 245 5.05 2.46 3.05
N TRP A 246 4.49 3.28 2.16
CA TRP A 246 3.05 3.35 1.94
C TRP A 246 2.49 2.03 1.43
N ILE A 247 3.14 1.38 0.47
CA ILE A 247 2.76 0.06 -0.02
C ILE A 247 2.78 -0.98 1.10
N ARG A 248 3.82 -0.96 1.96
CA ARG A 248 3.89 -1.85 3.14
C ARG A 248 2.75 -1.58 4.11
N ALA A 249 2.46 -0.31 4.41
CA ALA A 249 1.35 0.10 5.28
C ALA A 249 0.00 -0.41 4.75
N VAL A 250 -0.26 -0.21 3.46
CA VAL A 250 -1.49 -0.65 2.80
C VAL A 250 -1.58 -2.18 2.69
N CYS A 251 -0.45 -2.87 2.54
CA CYS A 251 -0.43 -4.34 2.55
C CYS A 251 -0.93 -4.87 3.90
N VAL A 252 -0.37 -4.38 5.02
CA VAL A 252 -0.83 -4.74 6.37
C VAL A 252 -2.29 -4.34 6.57
N PHE A 253 -2.65 -3.11 6.19
CA PHE A 253 -4.04 -2.64 6.25
C PHE A 253 -5.00 -3.53 5.48
N GLY A 254 -4.66 -3.94 4.27
CA GLY A 254 -5.49 -4.82 3.46
C GLY A 254 -5.67 -6.20 4.09
N LYS A 255 -4.65 -6.73 4.79
CA LYS A 255 -4.75 -8.00 5.53
C LYS A 255 -5.68 -7.86 6.75
N VAL A 256 -5.54 -6.79 7.52
CA VAL A 256 -6.40 -6.49 8.69
C VAL A 256 -7.85 -6.24 8.25
N LEU A 257 -8.04 -5.46 7.17
CA LEU A 257 -9.34 -5.19 6.57
C LEU A 257 -10.00 -6.49 6.12
N ALA A 258 -9.28 -7.37 5.42
CA ALA A 258 -9.79 -8.66 4.98
C ALA A 258 -10.21 -9.55 6.16
N TRP A 259 -9.39 -9.62 7.20
CA TRP A 259 -9.71 -10.38 8.42
C TRP A 259 -10.98 -9.84 9.08
N SER A 260 -11.04 -8.54 9.35
CA SER A 260 -12.21 -7.91 9.99
C SER A 260 -13.48 -8.08 9.14
N CYS A 261 -13.43 -7.82 7.82
CA CYS A 261 -14.60 -7.95 6.93
C CYS A 261 -15.07 -9.39 6.71
N ARG A 262 -14.22 -10.41 6.95
CA ARG A 262 -14.61 -11.82 6.87
C ARG A 262 -15.24 -12.34 8.15
N GLY A 263 -15.31 -11.51 9.19
CA GLY A 263 -15.91 -11.84 10.49
C GLY A 263 -14.93 -11.74 11.66
N GLY A 264 -13.64 -11.51 11.40
CA GLY A 264 -12.59 -11.46 12.41
C GLY A 264 -12.62 -12.71 13.29
N ARG A 265 -12.66 -12.54 14.60
CA ARG A 265 -12.81 -13.63 15.58
C ARG A 265 -14.08 -14.48 15.42
N ARG A 266 -15.08 -14.01 14.66
CA ARG A 266 -16.39 -14.67 14.48
C ARG A 266 -16.46 -15.56 13.24
N THR A 267 -15.37 -15.74 12.50
CA THR A 267 -15.34 -16.57 11.26
C THR A 267 -15.60 -18.05 11.53
N GLY A 268 -15.36 -18.52 12.77
CA GLY A 268 -15.47 -19.94 13.13
C GLY A 268 -14.31 -20.81 12.63
N ASN A 269 -13.25 -20.22 12.06
CA ASN A 269 -12.02 -20.93 11.75
C ASN A 269 -11.22 -21.19 13.03
N ALA A 270 -10.56 -22.35 13.14
CA ALA A 270 -9.76 -22.71 14.32
C ALA A 270 -8.70 -21.64 14.65
N ASP A 271 -8.06 -21.05 13.64
CA ASP A 271 -7.05 -19.98 13.80
C ASP A 271 -7.62 -18.64 14.31
N ASP A 272 -8.93 -18.42 14.17
CA ASP A 272 -9.64 -17.19 14.56
C ASP A 272 -10.39 -17.34 15.90
N ILE A 273 -10.54 -18.56 16.42
CA ILE A 273 -11.16 -18.86 17.72
C ILE A 273 -10.13 -18.77 18.86
N SER A 274 -8.83 -18.93 18.57
CA SER A 274 -7.77 -18.75 19.56
C SER A 274 -7.80 -17.38 20.24
N ALA A 275 -7.38 -17.35 21.51
CA ALA A 275 -7.22 -16.11 22.26
C ALA A 275 -6.20 -15.16 21.59
N PRO A 276 -6.37 -13.83 21.70
CA PRO A 276 -5.58 -12.87 20.93
C PRO A 276 -4.12 -12.76 21.39
N TRP A 277 -3.75 -13.38 22.52
CA TRP A 277 -2.35 -13.53 22.95
C TRP A 277 -1.70 -14.84 22.47
N ASP A 278 -2.45 -15.76 21.88
CA ASP A 278 -1.91 -16.97 21.26
C ASP A 278 -1.20 -16.59 19.96
N GLU A 279 0.06 -17.00 19.80
CA GLU A 279 0.86 -16.77 18.60
C GLU A 279 0.25 -17.37 17.33
N ARG A 280 -0.58 -18.41 17.49
CA ARG A 280 -1.31 -19.04 16.38
C ARG A 280 -2.51 -18.22 15.95
N SER A 281 -3.03 -17.35 16.81
CA SER A 281 -4.20 -16.55 16.48
C SER A 281 -3.91 -15.62 15.31
N ARG A 282 -4.87 -15.52 14.39
CA ARG A 282 -4.72 -14.60 13.25
C ARG A 282 -4.58 -13.16 13.70
N PHE A 283 -5.24 -12.78 14.80
CA PHE A 283 -5.06 -11.49 15.44
C PHE A 283 -3.58 -11.24 15.79
N ARG A 284 -2.94 -12.17 16.51
CA ARG A 284 -1.56 -11.97 16.99
C ARG A 284 -0.57 -11.90 15.83
N GLN A 285 -0.76 -12.71 14.79
CA GLN A 285 0.04 -12.62 13.57
C GLN A 285 -0.07 -11.24 12.91
N LEU A 286 -1.29 -10.70 12.77
CA LEU A 286 -1.51 -9.36 12.20
C LEU A 286 -0.97 -8.25 13.10
N GLU A 287 -1.04 -8.41 14.42
CA GLU A 287 -0.45 -7.48 15.38
C GLU A 287 1.08 -7.45 15.25
N ILE A 288 1.73 -8.61 15.17
CA ILE A 288 3.19 -8.71 14.95
C ILE A 288 3.59 -8.10 13.61
N GLU A 289 2.82 -8.36 12.54
CA GLU A 289 3.08 -7.73 11.23
C GLU A 289 2.97 -6.18 11.31
N LEU A 290 2.01 -5.66 12.07
CA LEU A 290 1.84 -4.22 12.30
C LEU A 290 2.97 -3.62 13.15
N GLU A 291 3.37 -4.30 14.21
CA GLU A 291 4.49 -3.91 15.09
C GLU A 291 5.81 -3.90 14.28
N THR A 292 6.07 -4.96 13.51
CA THR A 292 7.23 -5.05 12.61
C THR A 292 7.24 -3.92 11.58
N PHE A 293 6.09 -3.60 10.98
CA PHE A 293 5.99 -2.47 10.07
C PHE A 293 6.29 -1.15 10.78
N GLN A 294 5.77 -0.94 11.99
CA GLN A 294 6.03 0.28 12.76
C GLN A 294 7.51 0.44 13.10
N GLU A 295 8.19 -0.63 13.48
CA GLU A 295 9.64 -0.64 13.76
C GLU A 295 10.48 -0.33 12.52
N SER A 296 9.96 -0.63 11.32
CA SER A 296 10.63 -0.31 10.06
C SER A 296 10.52 1.16 9.64
N LEU A 297 9.71 1.97 10.30
CA LEU A 297 9.52 3.37 9.94
C LEU A 297 10.67 4.24 10.47
N PRO A 298 11.14 5.23 9.67
CA PRO A 298 12.02 6.27 10.17
C PRO A 298 11.40 6.99 11.40
N PRO A 299 12.21 7.37 12.42
CA PRO A 299 11.70 7.98 13.65
C PRO A 299 10.91 9.27 13.42
N ASP A 300 11.26 10.04 12.40
CA ASP A 300 10.57 11.27 11.99
C ASP A 300 9.21 10.97 11.34
N TRP A 301 8.95 9.75 10.86
CA TRP A 301 7.68 9.38 10.21
C TRP A 301 6.69 8.75 11.18
N ILE A 302 7.11 8.43 12.39
CA ILE A 302 6.22 7.98 13.46
C ILE A 302 5.36 9.15 13.91
N TYR A 303 4.07 8.90 14.17
CA TYR A 303 3.16 9.94 14.64
C TYR A 303 3.68 10.60 15.94
N SER A 304 3.85 11.91 15.88
CA SER A 304 4.00 12.79 17.05
C SER A 304 3.63 14.21 16.64
N GLU A 305 3.27 15.07 17.60
CA GLU A 305 2.99 16.48 17.31
C GLU A 305 4.19 17.21 16.69
N GLY A 306 5.40 16.89 17.18
CA GLY A 306 6.66 17.43 16.66
C GLY A 306 6.92 17.02 15.21
N ASN A 307 6.78 15.73 14.92
CA ASN A 307 6.94 15.18 13.57
C ASN A 307 5.87 15.73 12.61
N THR A 308 4.61 15.79 13.05
CA THR A 308 3.52 16.40 12.27
C THR A 308 3.87 17.84 11.89
N SER A 309 4.42 18.61 12.81
CA SER A 309 4.89 19.97 12.54
C SER A 309 6.08 20.01 11.58
N GLY A 310 6.99 19.02 11.65
CA GLY A 310 8.07 18.82 10.68
C GLY A 310 7.56 18.56 9.26
N HIS A 311 6.69 17.58 9.08
CA HIS A 311 6.11 17.21 7.77
C HIS A 311 5.25 18.32 7.16
N LYS A 312 4.63 19.17 7.98
CA LYS A 312 3.98 20.40 7.52
C LYS A 312 4.97 21.39 6.91
N ARG A 313 6.13 21.60 7.56
CA ARG A 313 7.16 22.53 7.07
C ARG A 313 7.84 22.05 5.79
N VAL A 314 8.12 20.75 5.69
CA VAL A 314 8.85 20.15 4.55
C VAL A 314 7.92 19.85 3.37
N GLY A 315 6.59 19.89 3.57
CA GLY A 315 5.62 19.63 2.51
C GLY A 315 5.37 18.15 2.22
N SER A 316 5.69 17.27 3.17
CA SER A 316 5.51 15.80 3.07
C SER A 316 4.30 15.29 3.87
N THR A 317 3.30 16.16 4.08
CA THR A 317 2.15 15.87 4.95
C THR A 317 1.29 14.71 4.42
N THR A 318 1.02 14.66 3.11
CA THR A 318 0.15 13.62 2.54
C THR A 318 0.63 12.20 2.80
N PRO A 319 1.86 11.80 2.39
CA PRO A 319 2.33 10.45 2.65
C PRO A 319 2.47 10.15 4.15
N TYR A 320 2.89 11.13 4.96
CA TYR A 320 2.98 10.99 6.42
C TYR A 320 1.63 10.66 7.06
N VAL A 321 0.58 11.40 6.69
CA VAL A 321 -0.78 11.20 7.19
C VAL A 321 -1.30 9.84 6.74
N LEU A 322 -1.14 9.49 5.46
CA LEU A 322 -1.64 8.21 4.93
C LEU A 322 -1.01 7.00 5.63
N ILE A 323 0.32 7.00 5.81
CA ILE A 323 1.04 5.93 6.52
C ILE A 323 0.55 5.80 7.97
N ASN A 324 0.46 6.92 8.71
CA ASN A 324 0.05 6.88 10.11
C ASN A 324 -1.43 6.53 10.26
N VAL A 325 -2.32 7.06 9.42
CA VAL A 325 -3.75 6.71 9.46
C VAL A 325 -3.93 5.23 9.15
N ALA A 326 -3.25 4.66 8.15
CA ALA A 326 -3.34 3.23 7.86
C ALA A 326 -2.89 2.37 9.05
N ARG A 327 -1.73 2.69 9.65
CA ARG A 327 -1.19 1.99 10.83
C ARG A 327 -2.12 2.07 12.04
N LEU A 328 -2.58 3.28 12.36
CA LEU A 328 -3.45 3.53 13.52
C LEU A 328 -4.83 2.87 13.31
N LEU A 329 -5.36 2.90 12.08
CA LEU A 329 -6.58 2.17 11.71
C LEU A 329 -6.43 0.67 11.92
N CYS A 330 -5.30 0.06 11.54
CA CYS A 330 -5.06 -1.35 11.82
C CYS A 330 -5.18 -1.66 13.31
N SER A 331 -4.54 -0.84 14.16
CA SER A 331 -4.61 -1.02 15.62
C SER A 331 -6.06 -0.88 16.13
N VAL A 332 -6.78 0.15 15.70
CA VAL A 332 -8.20 0.31 16.05
C VAL A 332 -9.01 -0.91 15.64
N MET A 333 -8.89 -1.35 14.38
CA MET A 333 -9.68 -2.46 13.84
C MET A 333 -9.38 -3.79 14.55
N LEU A 334 -8.11 -4.09 14.80
CA LEU A 334 -7.70 -5.30 15.51
C LEU A 334 -8.27 -5.32 16.94
N HIS A 335 -7.97 -4.31 17.75
CA HIS A 335 -8.31 -4.34 19.17
C HIS A 335 -9.81 -4.17 19.41
N ARG A 336 -10.51 -3.38 18.57
CA ARG A 336 -11.97 -3.19 18.65
C ARG A 336 -12.73 -4.51 18.55
N GLU A 337 -12.26 -5.49 17.77
CA GLU A 337 -12.98 -6.77 17.61
C GLU A 337 -13.16 -7.53 18.93
N TYR A 338 -12.28 -7.30 19.92
CA TYR A 338 -12.33 -7.94 21.23
C TYR A 338 -12.91 -7.04 22.32
N LEU A 339 -13.20 -5.77 22.02
CA LEU A 339 -13.87 -4.89 22.97
C LEU A 339 -15.39 -5.08 22.91
N PRO A 340 -16.09 -5.00 24.05
CA PRO A 340 -17.55 -5.04 24.06
C PRO A 340 -18.13 -3.89 23.23
N PHE A 341 -19.14 -4.19 22.39
CA PHE A 341 -19.82 -3.16 21.61
C PHE A 341 -20.50 -2.10 22.49
N ILE A 342 -21.10 -2.53 23.61
CA ILE A 342 -21.71 -1.68 24.64
C ILE A 342 -21.40 -2.26 26.02
N PRO A 343 -20.44 -1.71 26.79
CA PRO A 343 -20.08 -2.25 28.10
C PRO A 343 -20.86 -1.56 29.25
N VAL A 344 -22.20 -1.56 29.16
CA VAL A 344 -23.07 -0.96 30.20
C VAL A 344 -22.95 -1.68 31.55
N SER A 345 -22.56 -2.96 31.53
CA SER A 345 -22.55 -3.84 32.71
C SER A 345 -21.14 -4.28 33.13
N VAL A 346 -20.09 -3.59 32.67
CA VAL A 346 -18.70 -3.96 33.00
C VAL A 346 -18.01 -2.79 33.66
N ASP A 347 -17.24 -3.03 34.72
CA ASP A 347 -16.54 -1.96 35.46
C ASP A 347 -15.12 -1.67 34.90
N LYS A 348 -14.57 -2.56 34.07
CA LYS A 348 -13.25 -2.43 33.44
C LYS A 348 -13.20 -3.10 32.06
N PRO A 349 -12.21 -2.78 31.21
CA PRO A 349 -11.98 -3.54 29.99
C PRO A 349 -11.87 -5.04 30.28
N GLN A 350 -12.71 -5.83 29.63
CA GLN A 350 -12.61 -7.28 29.59
C GLN A 350 -12.82 -7.74 28.15
N GLY A 351 -12.51 -9.01 27.89
CA GLY A 351 -12.67 -9.62 26.57
C GLY A 351 -14.11 -9.57 26.02
N PRO A 352 -14.35 -10.18 24.86
CA PRO A 352 -15.63 -10.12 24.18
C PRO A 352 -16.77 -10.65 25.06
N LEU A 353 -17.91 -9.96 25.04
CA LEU A 353 -19.14 -10.39 25.73
C LEU A 353 -20.11 -11.13 24.79
N ASP A 354 -19.90 -10.98 23.49
CA ASP A 354 -20.65 -11.62 22.42
C ASP A 354 -19.87 -12.80 21.85
N GLU A 355 -20.58 -13.89 21.56
CA GLU A 355 -19.99 -15.13 21.04
C GLU A 355 -19.17 -14.90 19.75
N PRO A 356 -18.07 -15.65 19.54
CA PRO A 356 -17.48 -16.61 20.46
C PRO A 356 -16.77 -15.93 21.64
N THR A 357 -17.07 -16.39 22.86
CA THR A 357 -16.40 -15.96 24.09
C THR A 357 -15.28 -16.93 24.46
N PHE A 358 -14.33 -16.49 25.29
CA PHE A 358 -13.27 -17.37 25.81
C PHE A 358 -13.80 -18.18 27.00
N HIS A 359 -13.50 -19.47 27.02
CA HIS A 359 -13.92 -20.33 28.13
C HIS A 359 -13.30 -19.85 29.46
N ALA A 360 -13.98 -20.10 30.58
CA ALA A 360 -13.51 -19.70 31.91
C ALA A 360 -12.15 -20.31 32.31
N ASP A 361 -11.72 -21.34 31.56
CA ASP A 361 -10.49 -22.10 31.72
C ASP A 361 -9.34 -21.52 30.86
N GLU A 362 -9.68 -20.81 29.77
CA GLU A 362 -8.77 -20.02 28.92
C GLU A 362 -8.57 -18.63 29.51
N ARG A 363 -8.30 -18.57 30.83
CA ARG A 363 -8.05 -17.29 31.50
C ARG A 363 -6.88 -16.60 30.83
N THR A 364 -6.98 -15.28 30.71
CA THR A 364 -5.83 -14.44 30.41
C THR A 364 -4.68 -14.88 31.31
N PRO A 365 -3.53 -15.31 30.75
CA PRO A 365 -2.41 -15.80 31.53
C PRO A 365 -2.07 -14.80 32.63
N HIS A 366 -1.60 -15.27 33.79
CA HIS A 366 -1.26 -14.36 34.90
C HIS A 366 -0.21 -13.30 34.48
N GLU A 367 0.69 -13.66 33.57
CA GLU A 367 1.67 -12.77 32.94
C GLU A 367 1.03 -11.63 32.12
N ASN A 368 -0.21 -11.82 31.71
CA ASN A 368 -1.01 -10.92 30.88
C ASN A 368 -2.21 -10.35 31.66
N ALA A 369 -2.16 -10.26 32.99
CA ALA A 369 -3.30 -9.85 33.82
C ALA A 369 -3.97 -8.51 33.40
N HIS A 370 -3.21 -7.60 32.77
CA HIS A 370 -3.68 -6.30 32.27
C HIS A 370 -3.97 -6.28 30.76
N TYR A 371 -3.92 -7.43 30.07
CA TYR A 371 -4.02 -7.51 28.62
C TYR A 371 -5.22 -6.76 28.04
N TRP A 372 -6.41 -6.96 28.62
CA TRP A 372 -7.63 -6.29 28.14
C TRP A 372 -7.58 -4.78 28.34
N GLU A 373 -6.97 -4.30 29.42
CA GLU A 373 -6.75 -2.88 29.66
C GLU A 373 -5.74 -2.31 28.67
N ASP A 374 -4.66 -3.03 28.39
CA ASP A 374 -3.63 -2.60 27.45
C ASP A 374 -4.14 -2.63 26.01
N SER A 375 -4.90 -3.64 25.62
CA SER A 375 -5.60 -3.73 24.33
C SER A 375 -6.59 -2.57 24.15
N ALA A 376 -7.39 -2.26 25.19
CA ALA A 376 -8.27 -1.09 25.18
C ALA A 376 -7.48 0.22 25.07
N ARG A 377 -6.37 0.38 25.83
CA ARG A 377 -5.50 1.55 25.74
C ARG A 377 -4.91 1.69 24.33
N LYS A 378 -4.41 0.62 23.71
CA LYS A 378 -3.91 0.62 22.33
C LYS A 378 -4.99 1.13 21.36
N CYS A 379 -6.21 0.58 21.43
CA CYS A 379 -7.35 0.99 20.61
C CYS A 379 -7.70 2.48 20.77
N PHE A 380 -7.93 2.94 22.00
CA PHE A 380 -8.39 4.30 22.26
C PHE A 380 -7.31 5.35 22.03
N ARG A 381 -6.03 5.03 22.30
CA ARG A 381 -4.91 5.91 21.93
C ARG A 381 -4.82 6.02 20.42
N ALA A 382 -4.86 4.91 19.69
CA ALA A 382 -4.80 4.95 18.23
C ALA A 382 -5.95 5.78 17.62
N ALA A 383 -7.16 5.65 18.17
CA ALA A 383 -8.30 6.45 17.73
C ALA A 383 -8.11 7.95 18.03
N ARG A 384 -7.59 8.31 19.21
CA ARG A 384 -7.26 9.69 19.56
C ARG A 384 -6.17 10.26 18.64
N ASP A 385 -5.11 9.51 18.43
CA ASP A 385 -3.98 9.91 17.59
C ASP A 385 -4.42 10.21 16.15
N ILE A 386 -5.37 9.44 15.59
CA ILE A 386 -5.99 9.75 14.31
C ILE A 386 -6.70 11.11 14.40
N VAL A 387 -7.60 11.31 15.38
CA VAL A 387 -8.36 12.58 15.52
C VAL A 387 -7.41 13.78 15.62
N ASP A 388 -6.41 13.70 16.48
CA ASP A 388 -5.44 14.76 16.70
C ASP A 388 -4.63 15.07 15.43
N LEU A 389 -4.18 14.02 14.71
CA LEU A 389 -3.47 14.17 13.44
C LEU A 389 -4.36 14.83 12.38
N LEU A 390 -5.60 14.37 12.21
CA LEU A 390 -6.53 14.91 11.22
C LEU A 390 -6.91 16.35 11.55
N GLU A 391 -7.14 16.67 12.83
CA GLU A 391 -7.43 18.04 13.28
C GLU A 391 -6.24 18.97 13.02
N ALA A 392 -5.03 18.54 13.36
CA ALA A 392 -3.81 19.32 13.12
C ALA A 392 -3.59 19.61 11.63
N CYS A 393 -3.87 18.65 10.74
CA CYS A 393 -3.79 18.83 9.30
C CYS A 393 -4.94 19.69 8.75
N THR A 394 -6.14 19.58 9.30
CA THR A 394 -7.30 20.41 8.93
C THR A 394 -7.05 21.88 9.25
N LYS A 395 -6.58 22.17 10.48
CA LYS A 395 -6.23 23.55 10.90
C LYS A 395 -5.16 24.19 10.02
N ALA A 396 -4.28 23.37 9.44
CA ALA A 396 -3.21 23.81 8.55
C ALA A 396 -3.60 23.77 7.06
N ASN A 397 -4.83 23.37 6.71
CA ASN A 397 -5.31 23.24 5.33
C ASN A 397 -4.43 22.33 4.44
N VAL A 398 -3.95 21.23 5.03
CA VAL A 398 -3.09 20.22 4.37
C VAL A 398 -3.61 18.80 4.58
N LEU A 399 -4.87 18.65 4.99
CA LEU A 399 -5.51 17.35 5.18
C LEU A 399 -5.68 16.64 3.83
N PRO A 400 -5.17 15.41 3.66
CA PRO A 400 -5.40 14.66 2.43
C PRO A 400 -6.85 14.19 2.32
N GLU A 401 -7.54 14.62 1.27
CA GLU A 401 -8.91 14.20 0.96
C GLU A 401 -8.91 12.83 0.27
N THR A 402 -8.77 11.76 1.07
CA THR A 402 -8.76 10.38 0.56
C THR A 402 -9.82 9.52 1.25
N PRO A 403 -10.34 8.47 0.59
CA PRO A 403 -11.30 7.58 1.23
C PRO A 403 -10.74 6.87 2.47
N LEU A 404 -9.42 6.63 2.55
CA LEU A 404 -8.79 6.09 3.75
C LEU A 404 -8.90 7.07 4.93
N VAL A 405 -8.61 8.36 4.72
CA VAL A 405 -8.74 9.39 5.76
C VAL A 405 -10.19 9.53 6.20
N ALA A 406 -11.14 9.53 5.26
CA ALA A 406 -12.56 9.53 5.58
C ALA A 406 -13.00 8.29 6.39
N PHE A 407 -12.48 7.12 6.03
CA PHE A 407 -12.71 5.88 6.79
C PHE A 407 -12.09 5.94 8.19
N GLY A 408 -10.89 6.53 8.33
CA GLY A 408 -10.27 6.86 9.61
C GLY A 408 -11.15 7.72 10.50
N SER A 409 -11.66 8.83 9.96
CA SER A 409 -12.61 9.71 10.65
C SER A 409 -13.88 8.97 11.08
N TRP A 410 -14.43 8.11 10.21
CA TRP A 410 -15.62 7.34 10.53
C TRP A 410 -15.37 6.30 11.64
N GLN A 411 -14.27 5.55 11.57
CA GLN A 411 -13.88 4.56 12.57
C GLN A 411 -13.63 5.20 13.94
N THR A 412 -12.93 6.34 13.98
CA THR A 412 -12.68 7.06 15.23
C THR A 412 -13.94 7.65 15.83
N ALA A 413 -14.89 8.15 15.03
CA ALA A 413 -16.19 8.59 15.53
C ALA A 413 -17.01 7.42 16.10
N PHE A 414 -16.95 6.25 15.46
CA PHE A 414 -17.58 5.04 15.95
C PHE A 414 -16.99 4.59 17.29
N VAL A 415 -15.66 4.51 17.39
CA VAL A 415 -14.96 4.19 18.64
C VAL A 415 -15.21 5.26 19.69
N GLY A 416 -15.19 6.54 19.34
CA GLY A 416 -15.44 7.67 20.24
C GLY A 416 -16.85 7.67 20.83
N LYS A 417 -17.88 7.28 20.07
CA LYS A 417 -19.23 7.05 20.62
C LYS A 417 -19.22 5.95 21.68
N ILE A 418 -18.52 4.85 21.40
CA ILE A 418 -18.31 3.76 22.35
C ILE A 418 -17.53 4.27 23.56
N THR A 419 -16.45 5.05 23.38
CA THR A 419 -15.65 5.67 24.45
C THR A 419 -16.47 6.62 25.31
N CYS A 420 -17.33 7.46 24.74
CA CYS A 420 -18.17 8.36 25.53
C CYS A 420 -19.18 7.58 26.38
N ILE A 421 -19.79 6.53 25.83
CA ILE A 421 -20.65 5.61 26.60
C ILE A 421 -19.81 4.93 27.70
N ILE A 422 -18.64 4.40 27.34
CA ILE A 422 -17.69 3.74 28.24
C ILE A 422 -17.23 4.66 29.37
N VAL A 423 -16.77 5.86 29.07
CA VAL A 423 -16.21 6.78 30.05
C VAL A 423 -17.31 7.30 30.96
N CYS A 424 -18.49 7.61 30.42
CA CYS A 424 -19.65 7.97 31.22
C CYS A 424 -20.15 6.84 32.13
N PHE A 425 -19.89 5.57 31.83
CA PHE A 425 -20.31 4.44 32.68
C PHE A 425 -19.20 3.90 33.59
N TRP A 426 -17.96 3.80 33.11
CA TRP A 426 -16.80 3.30 33.87
C TRP A 426 -16.25 4.34 34.85
N PHE A 427 -16.29 5.64 34.51
CA PHE A 427 -15.80 6.68 35.41
C PHE A 427 -16.90 7.34 36.27
N ALA A 428 -18.19 7.24 35.90
CA ALA A 428 -19.26 7.76 36.77
C ALA A 428 -19.57 6.88 37.99
N LYS A 429 -19.15 5.61 37.99
CA LYS A 429 -19.24 4.71 39.15
C LYS A 429 -18.05 4.82 40.11
N GLY A 430 -17.11 5.73 39.83
CA GLY A 430 -15.90 5.97 40.63
C GLY A 430 -15.87 7.32 41.34
N VAL A 431 -16.98 7.77 41.92
CA VAL A 431 -17.04 8.89 42.89
C VAL A 431 -17.89 8.49 44.08
#